data_AF-A0A1F3TB13-F1
#
_entry.id   AF-A0A1F3TB13-F1
#
_cell.length_a   1.000
_cell.length_b   1.000
_cell.length_c   1.000
_cell.angle_alpha   90.00
_cell.angle_beta   90.00
_cell.angle_gamma   90.00
#
_symmetry.space_group_name_H-M   'P 1'
#
loop_
_entity.id
_entity.type
_entity.pdbx_description
1 polymer ?
#
loop_
_entity_poly.entity_id
_entity_poly.type
_entity_poly.pdbx_seq_one_letter_code
_entity_poly.pdbx_strand_id
1 'polypeptide(L)'
;MIKANNEALEFEILGYKVNFRSDTANSLISPTEVVGYVQNEVTEIRKNAKHLSIGEAALLLALKMAQEKLLIEREYRENIIKLHQEVNDAKKVIDSFSI
;
A
#
# COMPACT_ATOMS: atom_id res chain seq x y z
N MET A 1 21.18 24.45 7.04
CA MET A 1 20.54 23.48 7.96
C MET A 1 19.06 23.42 7.62
N ILE A 2 18.60 22.32 7.00
CA ILE A 2 17.18 22.11 6.72
C ILE A 2 16.60 21.48 8.00
N LYS A 3 15.76 22.22 8.73
CA LYS A 3 14.97 21.65 9.83
C LYS A 3 13.89 20.78 9.21
N ALA A 4 14.02 19.46 9.35
CA ALA A 4 12.90 18.54 9.13
C ALA A 4 11.84 18.87 10.19
N ASN A 5 10.83 19.65 9.81
CA ASN A 5 9.72 19.96 10.68
C ASN A 5 8.84 18.70 10.74
N ASN A 6 9.21 17.80 11.66
CA ASN A 6 8.53 16.53 11.89
C ASN A 6 7.27 16.79 12.74
N GLU A 7 6.36 17.59 12.17
CA GLU A 7 5.06 17.92 12.76
C GLU A 7 4.21 16.65 12.74
N ALA A 8 4.07 16.03 13.92
CA ALA A 8 3.09 14.98 14.11
C ALA A 8 1.71 15.58 13.80
N LEU A 9 0.98 14.96 12.87
CA LEU A 9 -0.38 15.36 12.55
C LEU A 9 -1.33 14.55 13.44
N GLU A 10 -2.19 15.26 14.16
CA GLU A 10 -3.25 14.64 14.95
C GLU A 10 -4.43 14.28 14.04
N PHE A 11 -4.84 13.02 14.11
CA PHE A 11 -5.99 12.51 13.38
C PHE A 11 -6.95 11.82 14.33
N GLU A 12 -8.24 11.88 13.99
CA GLU A 12 -9.25 11.01 14.56
C GLU A 12 -9.51 9.85 13.59
N ILE A 13 -9.06 8.66 13.95
CA ILE A 13 -9.20 7.45 13.14
C ILE A 13 -10.11 6.50 13.90
N LEU A 14 -11.28 6.20 13.35
CA LEU A 14 -12.20 5.21 13.91
C LEU A 14 -12.62 5.51 15.37
N GLY A 15 -12.71 6.79 15.74
CA GLY A 15 -13.02 7.24 17.10
C GLY A 15 -11.83 7.30 18.06
N TYR A 16 -10.62 6.98 17.57
CA TYR A 16 -9.38 7.10 18.33
C TYR A 16 -8.58 8.31 17.87
N LYS A 17 -8.17 9.16 18.81
CA LYS A 17 -7.22 10.24 18.54
C LYS A 17 -5.81 9.67 18.49
N VAL A 18 -5.16 9.79 17.35
CA VAL A 18 -3.81 9.28 17.13
C VAL A 18 -2.90 10.37 16.58
N ASN A 19 -1.67 10.38 17.07
CA ASN A 19 -0.60 11.19 16.51
C ASN A 19 0.10 10.37 15.43
N PHE A 20 -0.15 10.69 14.17
CA PHE A 20 0.45 9.99 13.05
C PHE A 20 1.65 10.80 12.55
N ARG A 21 2.85 10.23 12.73
CA ARG A 21 4.08 10.78 12.19
C ARG A 21 4.38 10.06 10.90
N SER A 22 4.37 10.80 9.79
CA SER A 22 4.91 10.30 8.54
C SER A 22 6.45 10.38 8.64
N ASP A 23 7.10 9.27 8.96
CA ASP A 23 8.57 9.16 8.89
C ASP A 23 9.10 9.25 7.44
N THR A 24 8.20 9.25 6.45
CA THR A 24 8.56 9.32 5.05
C THR A 24 8.61 10.78 4.58
N ALA A 25 9.78 11.40 4.71
CA ALA A 25 10.07 12.72 4.15
C ALA A 25 9.92 12.83 2.60
N ASN A 26 9.51 11.75 1.92
CA ASN A 26 9.36 11.63 0.46
C ASN A 26 8.21 10.68 0.05
N SER A 27 7.09 10.60 0.80
CA SER A 27 5.93 9.85 0.31
C SER A 27 5.14 10.68 -0.71
N LEU A 28 4.85 10.09 -1.88
CA LEU A 28 3.87 10.61 -2.84
C LEU A 28 2.45 10.67 -2.25
N ILE A 29 2.22 9.95 -1.16
CA ILE A 29 0.94 9.79 -0.47
C ILE A 29 0.97 10.60 0.82
N SER A 30 -0.02 11.47 1.01
CA SER A 30 -0.09 12.29 2.22
C SER A 30 -0.68 11.51 3.41
N PRO A 31 -0.30 11.83 4.66
CA PRO A 31 -0.95 11.29 5.86
C PRO A 31 -2.49 11.37 5.83
N THR A 32 -3.02 12.50 5.36
CA THR A 32 -4.47 12.73 5.24
C THR A 32 -5.12 11.77 4.24
N GLU A 33 -4.44 11.49 3.13
CA GLU A 33 -4.92 10.52 2.13
C GLU A 33 -4.99 9.10 2.71
N VAL A 34 -3.95 8.68 3.46
CA VAL A 34 -3.95 7.37 4.15
C VAL A 34 -5.11 7.28 5.14
N VAL A 35 -5.31 8.32 5.95
CA VAL A 35 -6.40 8.36 6.93
C VAL A 35 -7.77 8.31 6.26
N GLY A 36 -7.97 9.10 5.19
CA GLY A 36 -9.21 9.10 4.41
C GLY A 36 -9.50 7.74 3.78
N TYR A 37 -8.47 7.08 3.23
CA TYR A 37 -8.59 5.73 2.70
C TYR A 37 -9.08 4.74 3.76
N VAL A 38 -8.44 4.72 4.94
CA VAL A 38 -8.83 3.81 6.03
C VAL A 38 -10.26 4.06 6.49
N GLN A 39 -10.67 5.33 6.65
CA GLN A 39 -12.02 5.67 7.09
C GLN A 39 -13.08 5.24 6.07
N ASN A 40 -12.82 5.45 4.77
CA ASN A 40 -13.73 5.06 3.70
C ASN A 40 -13.88 3.53 3.64
N GLU A 41 -12.78 2.79 3.71
CA GLU A 41 -12.80 1.33 3.66
C GLU A 41 -13.52 0.71 4.86
N VAL A 42 -13.28 1.21 6.08
CA VAL A 42 -14.02 0.73 7.26
C VAL A 42 -15.51 1.05 7.14
N THR A 43 -15.86 2.21 6.57
CA THR A 43 -17.27 2.59 6.34
C THR A 43 -17.94 1.61 5.36
N GLU A 44 -17.27 1.24 4.27
CA GLU A 44 -17.79 0.28 3.30
C GLU A 44 -17.89 -1.15 3.88
N ILE A 45 -16.91 -1.58 4.69
CA ILE A 45 -16.99 -2.87 5.41
C ILE A 45 -18.22 -2.90 6.32
N ARG A 46 -18.45 -1.84 7.10
CA ARG A 46 -19.59 -1.75 8.02
C ARG A 46 -20.93 -1.62 7.32
N LYS A 47 -20.96 -1.04 6.12
CA LYS A 47 -22.16 -1.00 5.28
C LYS A 47 -22.62 -2.40 4.87
N ASN A 48 -21.66 -3.28 4.55
CA ASN A 48 -21.92 -4.67 4.15
C ASN A 48 -22.11 -5.60 5.36
N ALA A 49 -21.50 -5.28 6.51
CA ALA A 49 -21.56 -6.08 7.72
C ALA A 49 -21.92 -5.22 8.95
N LYS A 50 -23.19 -4.80 9.02
CA LYS A 50 -23.70 -3.87 10.05
C LYS A 50 -23.58 -4.37 11.49
N HIS A 51 -23.42 -5.68 11.68
CA HIS A 51 -23.28 -6.31 12.99
C HIS A 51 -21.87 -6.14 13.59
N LEU A 52 -20.88 -5.75 12.78
CA LEU A 52 -19.50 -5.60 13.24
C LEU A 52 -19.31 -4.30 14.01
N SER A 53 -18.61 -4.42 15.12
CA SER A 53 -18.02 -3.29 15.84
C SER A 53 -16.95 -2.61 14.96
N ILE A 54 -16.62 -1.37 15.33
CA ILE A 54 -15.56 -0.59 14.66
C ILE A 54 -14.22 -1.33 14.72
N GLY A 55 -13.90 -1.98 15.86
CA GLY A 55 -12.68 -2.76 16.02
C GLY A 55 -12.64 -3.99 15.13
N GLU A 56 -13.74 -4.73 15.01
CA GLU A 56 -13.83 -5.89 14.11
C GLU A 56 -13.71 -5.47 12.63
N ALA A 57 -14.35 -4.36 12.25
CA ALA A 57 -14.22 -3.82 10.90
C ALA A 57 -12.78 -3.35 10.59
N ALA A 58 -12.09 -2.76 11.57
CA ALA A 58 -10.69 -2.39 11.47
C ALA A 58 -9.77 -3.61 11.31
N LEU A 59 -10.04 -4.71 12.03
CA LEU A 59 -9.30 -5.97 11.88
C LEU A 59 -9.49 -6.58 10.49
N LEU A 60 -10.72 -6.60 9.97
CA LEU A 60 -11.00 -7.06 8.62
C LEU A 60 -10.29 -6.20 7.57
N LEU A 61 -10.27 -4.88 7.74
CA LEU A 61 -9.52 -3.99 6.87
C LEU A 61 -8.03 -4.29 6.91
N ALA A 62 -7.45 -4.48 8.10
CA ALA A 62 -6.04 -4.82 8.24
C ALA A 62 -5.68 -6.12 7.51
N LEU A 63 -6.54 -7.14 7.60
CA LEU A 63 -6.38 -8.40 6.86
C LEU A 63 -6.46 -8.20 5.35
N LYS A 64 -7.43 -7.41 4.88
CA LYS A 64 -7.58 -7.05 3.47
C LYS A 64 -6.33 -6.33 2.93
N MET A 65 -5.88 -5.29 3.63
CA MET A 65 -4.67 -4.53 3.25
C MET A 65 -3.42 -5.42 3.25
N ALA A 66 -3.28 -6.33 4.22
CA ALA A 66 -2.17 -7.28 4.26
C ALA A 66 -2.21 -8.24 3.06
N GLN A 67 -3.38 -8.76 2.70
CA GLN A 67 -3.57 -9.61 1.53
C GLN A 67 -3.21 -8.87 0.23
N GLU A 68 -3.72 -7.65 0.05
CA GLU A 68 -3.45 -6.81 -1.12
C GLU A 68 -1.95 -6.50 -1.25
N LYS A 69 -1.30 -6.13 -0.14
CA LYS A 69 0.16 -5.91 -0.11
C LYS A 69 0.93 -7.16 -0.54
N LEU A 70 0.58 -8.33 0.02
CA LEU A 70 1.25 -9.59 -0.34
C LEU A 70 1.02 -9.97 -1.80
N LEU A 71 -0.16 -9.69 -2.35
CA LEU A 71 -0.48 -9.91 -3.75
C LEU A 71 0.37 -9.01 -4.66
N ILE A 72 0.37 -7.70 -4.40
CA ILE A 72 1.17 -6.72 -5.16
C ILE A 72 2.65 -7.08 -5.14
N GLU A 73 3.19 -7.47 -3.98
CA GLU A 73 4.60 -7.90 -3.88
C GLU A 73 4.90 -9.16 -4.69
N ARG A 74 3.96 -10.11 -4.78
CA ARG A 74 4.11 -11.32 -5.60
C ARG A 74 4.04 -10.98 -7.08
N GLU A 75 3.03 -10.22 -7.51
CA GLU A 75 2.87 -9.78 -8.89
C GLU A 75 4.08 -8.98 -9.38
N TYR A 76 4.61 -8.08 -8.54
CA TYR A 76 5.82 -7.33 -8.87
C TYR A 76 7.02 -8.26 -9.08
N ARG A 77 7.25 -9.23 -8.18
CA ARG A 77 8.34 -10.21 -8.35
C ARG A 77 8.16 -11.04 -9.63
N GLU A 78 6.95 -11.50 -9.92
CA GLU A 78 6.64 -12.26 -11.13
C GLU A 78 6.89 -11.45 -12.40
N ASN A 79 6.48 -10.18 -12.41
CA ASN A 79 6.69 -9.29 -13.56
C ASN A 79 8.18 -9.01 -13.80
N ILE A 80 8.98 -8.85 -12.74
CA ILE A 80 10.43 -8.72 -12.86
C ILE A 80 11.06 -10.00 -13.43
N ILE A 81 10.59 -11.19 -13.03
CA ILE A 81 11.10 -12.46 -13.57
C ILE A 81 10.76 -12.58 -15.06
N LYS A 82 9.50 -12.32 -15.43
CA LYS A 82 9.05 -12.34 -16.83
C LYS A 82 9.85 -11.38 -17.69
N LEU A 83 10.06 -10.15 -17.22
CA LEU A 83 10.85 -9.15 -17.94
C LEU A 83 12.29 -9.63 -18.18
N HIS A 84 12.95 -10.23 -17.18
CA HIS A 84 14.28 -10.80 -17.36
C HIS A 84 14.29 -11.97 -18.36
N GLN A 85 13.25 -12.80 -18.38
CA GLN A 85 13.10 -13.89 -19.35
C GLN A 85 12.96 -13.33 -20.77
N GLU A 86 12.07 -12.36 -20.98
CA GLU A 86 11.85 -11.69 -22.26
C GLU A 86 13.14 -11.02 -22.79
N VAL A 87 13.89 -10.34 -21.92
CA VAL A 87 15.18 -9.74 -22.28
C VAL A 87 16.21 -10.81 -22.67
N ASN A 88 16.31 -11.90 -21.93
CA ASN A 88 17.23 -12.99 -22.25
C ASN A 88 16.86 -13.68 -23.56
N ASP A 89 15.58 -13.87 -23.82
CA ASP A 89 15.10 -14.48 -25.06
C ASP A 89 15.34 -13.54 -26.26
N ALA A 90 15.07 -12.25 -26.11
CA ALA A 90 15.42 -11.25 -27.12
C ALA A 90 16.94 -11.24 -27.42
N LYS A 91 17.78 -11.36 -26.40
CA LYS A 91 19.24 -11.46 -26.58
C LYS A 91 19.63 -12.70 -27.38
N LYS A 92 19.09 -13.88 -27.06
CA LYS A 92 19.36 -15.12 -27.81
C LYS A 92 18.99 -14.98 -29.28
N VAL A 93 17.88 -14.30 -29.59
CA VAL A 93 17.45 -14.04 -30.96
C VAL A 93 18.50 -13.19 -31.70
N ILE A 94 18.96 -12.09 -31.10
CA ILE A 94 20.01 -11.23 -31.69
C ILE A 94 21.31 -12.03 -31.92
N ASP A 95 21.74 -12.82 -30.93
CA ASP A 95 22.94 -13.64 -31.03
C ASP A 95 22.81 -14.69 -32.15
N SER A 96 21.60 -15.20 -32.41
CA SER A 96 21.36 -16.16 -33.50
C SER A 96 21.45 -15.59 -34.91
N PHE A 97 21.26 -14.26 -35.07
CA PHE A 97 21.39 -13.55 -36.35
C PHE A 97 22.79 -12.93 -36.56
N SER A 98 23.66 -12.97 -35.55
CA SER A 98 25.01 -12.41 -35.61
C SER A 98 26.08 -13.45 -36.01
N ILE A 99 25.64 -14.60 -36.54
CA ILE A 99 26.47 -15.64 -37.20
C ILE A 99 26.44 -15.36 -38.71
#